data_AF-A0A1H0F350-F1
#
_entry.id   AF-A0A1H0F350-F1
#
_cell.length_a   1.000
_cell.length_b   1.000
_cell.length_c   1.000
_cell.angle_alpha   90.00
_cell.angle_beta   90.00
_cell.angle_gamma   90.00
#
_symmetry.space_group_name_H-M   'P 1'
#
loop_
_entity.id
_entity.type
_entity.pdbx_description
1 polymer ?
#
loop_
_entity_poly.entity_id
_entity_poly.type
_entity_poly.pdbx_seq_one_letter_code
_entity_poly.pdbx_strand_id
1 'polypeptide(L)' 'MARANLYDLSQAALEKLHSTKPIERLNGEIKRRTEVVGIFPNDDAIVRLVGALLLEQNDEWAVQRSRYLTLRPSPQ' A
#
# COMPACT_ATOMS: atom_id res chain seq x y z
N MET A 1 31.45 4.15 16.55
CA MET A 1 30.47 3.41 15.74
C MET A 1 29.20 3.25 16.57
N ALA A 2 28.23 4.16 16.41
CA ALA A 2 26.98 4.13 17.18
C ALA A 2 26.01 3.12 16.56
N ARG A 3 25.55 2.17 17.37
CA ARG A 3 24.50 1.21 17.04
C ARG A 3 23.20 2.00 16.94
N ALA A 4 22.71 2.25 15.73
CA ALA A 4 21.41 2.90 15.52
C ALA A 4 20.36 2.11 16.30
N ASN A 5 19.78 2.76 17.31
CA ASN A 5 18.96 2.10 18.29
C ASN A 5 17.57 1.91 17.69
N LEU A 6 17.04 0.69 17.74
CA LEU A 6 15.73 0.28 17.21
C LEU A 6 14.56 1.16 17.70
N TYR A 7 14.79 1.96 18.75
CA TYR A 7 13.84 2.88 19.38
C TYR A 7 13.67 4.25 18.69
N ASP A 8 14.47 4.60 17.66
CA ASP A 8 14.30 5.86 16.92
C ASP A 8 13.09 5.86 15.96
N LEU A 9 12.46 4.70 15.75
CA LEU A 9 11.17 4.62 15.08
C LEU A 9 10.09 5.10 16.05
N SER A 10 9.47 6.25 15.75
CA SER A 10 8.35 6.75 16.55
C SER A 10 7.25 5.69 16.65
N GLN A 11 6.53 5.63 17.78
CA GLN A 11 5.44 4.66 17.97
C GLN A 11 4.39 4.73 16.85
N ALA A 12 4.16 5.93 16.30
CA ALA A 12 3.28 6.15 15.15
C ALA A 12 3.77 5.46 13.86
N ALA A 13 5.08 5.30 13.66
CA ALA A 13 5.61 4.54 12.51
C ALA A 13 5.38 3.03 12.69
N LEU A 14 5.54 2.51 13.91
CA LEU A 14 5.29 1.10 14.24
C LEU A 14 3.80 0.74 14.13
N GLU A 15 2.91 1.59 14.63
CA GLU A 15 1.45 1.40 14.48
C GLU A 15 1.02 1.33 13.01
N LYS A 16 1.64 2.15 12.14
CA LYS A 16 1.39 2.11 10.70
C LYS A 16 1.94 0.84 10.05
N LEU A 17 3.14 0.40 10.44
CA LEU A 17 3.77 -0.82 9.93
C LEU A 17 2.97 -2.08 10.30
N HIS A 18 2.34 -2.09 11.48
CA HIS A 18 1.51 -3.21 11.93
C HIS A 18 0.05 -3.14 11.42
N SER A 19 -0.32 -2.09 10.69
CA SER A 19 -1.71 -1.92 10.21
C SER A 19 -1.98 -2.71 8.93
N THR A 20 -3.00 -3.58 8.95
CA THR A 20 -3.52 -4.30 7.77
C THR A 20 -4.55 -3.50 6.97
N LYS A 21 -4.96 -2.32 7.45
CA LYS A 21 -5.99 -1.48 6.81
C LYS A 21 -5.71 -1.15 5.33
N PRO A 22 -4.47 -0.88 4.89
CA PRO A 22 -4.21 -0.60 3.48
C PRO A 22 -4.51 -1.79 2.56
N ILE A 23 -4.15 -3.00 2.97
CA ILE A 23 -4.40 -4.21 2.16
C ILE A 23 -5.87 -4.62 2.19
N GLU A 24 -6.56 -4.45 3.32
CA GLU A 24 -8.00 -4.68 3.42
C GLU A 24 -8.79 -3.77 2.48
N ARG A 25 -8.40 -2.48 2.39
CA ARG A 25 -9.03 -1.52 1.47
C ARG A 25 -8.82 -1.93 0.01
N LEU A 26 -7.59 -2.30 -0.36
CA LEU A 26 -7.27 -2.75 -1.70
C LEU A 26 -8.07 -4.00 -2.09
N ASN A 27 -8.16 -4.98 -1.18
CA ASN A 27 -8.96 -6.19 -1.41
C ASN A 27 -10.45 -5.89 -1.57
N GLY A 28 -10.99 -4.95 -0.79
CA GLY A 28 -12.37 -4.47 -0.95
C GLY A 28 -12.63 -3.85 -2.32
N GLU A 29 -11.68 -3.07 -2.83
CA GLU A 29 -11.79 -2.44 -4.14
C GLU A 29 -11.68 -3.46 -5.29
N ILE A 30 -10.75 -4.42 -5.19
CA ILE A 30 -10.66 -5.55 -6.12
C ILE A 30 -12.00 -6.26 -6.20
N LYS A 31 -12.56 -6.65 -5.04
CA LYS A 31 -13.86 -7.32 -4.96
C LYS A 31 -14.94 -6.50 -5.66
N ARG A 32 -15.10 -5.22 -5.31
CA ARG A 32 -16.12 -4.33 -5.88
C ARG A 32 -16.00 -4.20 -7.41
N ARG A 33 -14.80 -4.00 -7.97
CA ARG A 33 -14.63 -3.87 -9.43
C ARG A 33 -14.82 -5.18 -10.17
N THR A 34 -14.44 -6.31 -9.58
CA THR A 34 -14.71 -7.63 -10.16
C THR A 34 -16.18 -8.01 -10.12
N GLU A 35 -16.93 -7.59 -9.09
CA GLU A 35 -18.37 -7.81 -8.97
C GLU A 35 -19.17 -7.12 -10.09
N VAL A 36 -18.74 -5.96 -10.56
CA VAL A 36 -19.37 -5.25 -11.69
C VAL A 36 -19.25 -6.03 -13.01
N VAL A 37 -18.13 -6.72 -13.21
CA VAL A 37 -17.90 -7.53 -14.43
C VAL A 37 -18.64 -8.86 -14.35
N GLY A 38 -18.72 -9.47 -13.16
CA GLY A 38 -19.44 -10.72 -12.92
C GLY A 38 -18.75 -11.96 -13.48
N ILE A 39 -18.68 -12.10 -14.81
CA ILE A 39 -18.06 -13.24 -15.50
C ILE A 39 -16.99 -12.75 -16.47
N PHE A 40 -15.80 -13.34 -16.40
CA PHE A 40 -14.68 -13.01 -17.28
C PHE A 40 -14.60 -14.01 -18.45
N PRO A 41 -14.26 -13.53 -19.67
CA PRO A 41 -14.16 -14.39 -20.85
C PRO A 41 -12.91 -15.29 -20.88
N ASN A 42 -11.88 -14.94 -20.09
CA ASN A 42 -10.64 -15.71 -19.88
C ASN A 42 -9.86 -15.14 -18.69
N ASP A 43 -8.81 -15.84 -18.28
CA ASP A 43 -7.93 -15.44 -17.18
C ASP A 43 -7.18 -14.12 -17.48
N ASP A 44 -6.79 -13.88 -18.73
CA ASP A 44 -6.10 -12.65 -19.12
C ASP A 44 -6.97 -11.40 -18.92
N ALA A 45 -8.30 -11.52 -19.00
CA ALA A 45 -9.21 -10.41 -18.77
C ALA A 45 -9.23 -9.97 -17.29
N ILE A 46 -9.24 -10.91 -16.34
CA ILE A 46 -9.16 -10.58 -14.91
C ILE A 46 -7.77 -10.05 -14.54
N VAL A 47 -6.70 -10.65 -15.08
CA VAL A 47 -5.34 -10.18 -14.86
C VAL A 47 -5.17 -8.73 -15.34
N ARG A 48 -5.75 -8.37 -16.49
CA ARG A 48 -5.71 -6.99 -16.98
C ARG A 48 -6.48 -6.01 -16.10
N LEU A 49 -7.67 -6.37 -15.63
CA LEU A 49 -8.47 -5.51 -14.76
C LEU A 49 -7.76 -5.27 -13.41
N VAL A 50 -7.35 -6.35 -12.75
CA VAL A 50 -6.67 -6.27 -11.46
C VAL A 50 -5.30 -5.61 -11.63
N GLY A 51 -4.57 -5.91 -12.70
CA GLY A 51 -3.31 -5.27 -13.03
C GLY A 51 -3.43 -3.76 -13.20
N ALA A 52 -4.44 -3.28 -13.92
CA ALA A 52 -4.73 -1.85 -14.06
C ALA A 52 -5.06 -1.19 -12.70
N LEU A 53 -5.85 -1.87 -11.85
CA LEU A 53 -6.17 -1.40 -10.51
C LEU A 53 -4.91 -1.27 -9.64
N LEU A 54 -4.02 -2.26 -9.68
CA LEU A 54 -2.78 -2.26 -8.91
C LEU A 54 -1.83 -1.14 -9.36
N LEU A 55 -1.80 -0.83 -10.66
CA LEU A 55 -1.05 0.31 -11.18
C LEU A 55 -1.60 1.64 -10.67
N GLU A 56 -2.92 1.83 -10.74
CA GLU A 56 -3.61 3.02 -10.19
C GLU A 56 -3.28 3.19 -8.69
N GLN A 57 -3.38 2.11 -7.91
CA GLN A 57 -3.07 2.15 -6.47
C GLN A 57 -1.59 2.42 -6.19
N ASN A 58 -0.68 1.88 -7.02
CA ASN A 58 0.75 2.10 -6.88
C ASN A 58 1.12 3.57 -7.11
N ASP A 59 0.51 4.22 -8.10
CA ASP A 59 0.73 5.65 -8.38
C ASP A 59 0.24 6.53 -7.22
N GLU A 60 -0.94 6.23 -6.65
CA GLU A 60 -1.43 6.90 -5.44
C GLU A 60 -0.46 6.74 -4.25
N TRP A 61 0.03 5.52 -4.02
CA TRP A 61 0.99 5.26 -2.94
C TRP A 61 2.33 5.94 -3.18
N ALA A 62 2.80 6.05 -4.43
CA ALA A 62 4.01 6.79 -4.76
C ALA A 62 3.89 8.27 -4.37
N VAL A 63 2.74 8.89 -4.62
CA VAL A 63 2.44 10.28 -4.22
C VAL A 63 2.33 10.43 -2.70
N GLN A 64 1.82 9.41 -1.99
CA GLN A 64 1.62 9.47 -0.55
C GLN A 64 2.82 9.00 0.28
N ARG A 65 3.84 8.36 -0.31
CA ARG A 65 5.00 7.77 0.40
C ARG A 65 5.75 8.80 1.25
N SER A 66 5.80 10.07 0.81
CA SER A 66 6.36 11.20 1.57
C SER A 66 5.59 11.54 2.86
N ARG A 67 4.30 11.17 2.94
CA ARG A 67 3.42 11.38 4.11
C ARG A 67 3.40 10.20 5.08
N TYR A 68 3.76 9.00 4.62
CA TYR A 68 3.71 7.78 5.43
C TYR A 68 5.03 7.42 6.11
N LEU A 69 6.16 7.73 5.48
CA LEU A 69 7.51 7.55 6.04
C LEU A 69 8.24 8.90 6.07
N THR A 70 7.86 9.74 7.02
CA THR A 70 8.72 10.86 7.41
C THR A 70 9.81 10.29 8.33
N LEU A 71 10.90 9.81 7.75
CA LEU A 71 12.12 9.59 8.52
C LEU A 71 12.59 10.96 8.99
N ARG A 72 12.63 11.17 10.31
CA ARG A 72 13.18 12.39 10.90
C ARG A 72 14.60 12.56 10.33
N PRO A 73 14.96 13.71 9.73
CA PRO A 73 16.33 13.91 9.30
C PRO A 73 17.23 13.86 10.54
N SER A 74 18.29 13.06 10.44
CA SER A 74 19.32 12.93 11.48
C SER A 74 19.85 14.31 11.85
N PRO A 75 19.96 14.67 13.15
CA PRO A 75 20.73 15.85 13.53
C PRO A 75 22.19 15.59 13.14
N GLN A 76 22.75 16.50 12.36
CA GLN A 76 24.18 16.54 12.02
C GLN A 76 24.99 16.93 13.26
#